data_AF-A0A5B0FI61-F1
#
_entry.id   AF-A0A5B0FI61-F1
#
_cell.length_a   1.000
_cell.length_b   1.000
_cell.length_c   1.000
_cell.angle_alpha   90.00
_cell.angle_beta   90.00
_cell.angle_gamma   90.00
#
_symmetry.space_group_name_H-M   'P 1'
#
loop_
_entity.id
_entity.type
_entity.pdbx_description
1 polymer ?
#
loop_
_entity_poly.entity_id
_entity_poly.type
_entity_poly.pdbx_seq_one_letter_code
_entity_poly.pdbx_strand_id
1 'polypeptide(L)'
;MKKSLLKKSNIAIGILAITVIGFAYILQEKFSRQQSDFANINKLLFVFSRQCNLEQVEEAIDTFLEIQQEWERKDVLFSRSSSPTLDYYPSDSLKRLGELLLVFSKSPTNKSAKIKIMQEIKSINAKVDRFTLSSEKTSHTKQKKEEPR
;
A
#
# COMPACT_ATOMS: atom_id res chain seq x y z
N MET A 1 5.10 50.54 28.55
CA MET A 1 4.08 49.55 28.13
C MET A 1 4.60 48.44 27.17
N LYS A 2 5.88 47.99 27.23
CA LYS A 2 6.41 46.96 26.29
C LYS A 2 6.37 45.51 26.81
N LYS A 3 6.17 45.27 28.12
CA LYS A 3 6.22 43.92 28.73
C LYS A 3 4.99 43.04 28.44
N SER A 4 3.87 43.62 28.02
CA SER A 4 2.61 42.90 27.73
C SER A 4 2.64 42.16 26.38
N LEU A 5 3.32 42.73 25.38
CA LEU A 5 3.38 42.17 24.03
C LEU A 5 4.27 40.92 23.94
N LEU A 6 5.37 40.86 24.70
CA LEU A 6 6.25 39.69 24.75
C LEU A 6 5.57 38.45 25.35
N LYS A 7 4.73 38.61 26.38
CA LYS A 7 4.00 37.47 26.98
C LYS A 7 2.99 36.86 26.01
N LYS A 8 2.29 37.69 25.23
CA LYS A 8 1.32 37.20 24.23
C LYS A 8 2.03 36.49 23.06
N SER A 9 3.20 36.97 22.65
CA SER A 9 4.02 36.34 21.60
C SER A 9 4.53 34.95 22.01
N ASN A 10 5.01 34.79 23.24
CA ASN A 10 5.51 33.49 23.72
C ASN A 10 4.39 32.43 23.88
N ILE A 11 3.19 32.85 24.27
CA ILE A 11 2.02 31.96 24.35
C ILE A 11 1.58 31.52 22.94
N ALA A 12 1.57 32.45 21.98
CA ALA A 12 1.22 32.13 20.59
C ALA A 12 2.22 31.13 19.96
N ILE A 13 3.52 31.31 20.20
CA ILE A 13 4.56 30.38 19.72
C ILE A 13 4.40 28.99 20.35
N GLY A 14 4.09 28.91 21.65
CA GLY A 14 3.86 27.64 22.35
C GLY A 14 2.66 26.87 21.80
N ILE A 15 1.55 27.56 21.53
CA ILE A 15 0.34 26.95 20.94
C ILE A 15 0.63 26.44 19.52
N LEU A 16 1.37 27.21 18.73
CA LEU A 16 1.74 26.85 17.35
C LEU A 16 2.68 25.63 17.31
N ALA A 17 3.59 25.50 18.28
CA ALA A 17 4.45 24.33 18.40
C ALA A 17 3.66 23.07 18.77
N ILE A 18 2.71 23.16 19.70
CA ILE A 18 1.87 22.02 20.12
C ILE A 18 0.99 21.53 18.96
N THR A 19 0.40 22.44 18.18
CA THR A 19 -0.43 22.05 17.03
C THR A 19 0.40 21.42 15.92
N VAL A 20 1.60 21.93 15.62
CA VAL A 20 2.50 21.33 14.62
C VAL A 20 2.96 19.93 15.05
N ILE A 21 3.34 19.74 16.32
CA ILE A 21 3.76 18.42 16.85
C ILE A 21 2.59 17.43 16.82
N GLY A 22 1.39 17.85 17.26
CA GLY A 22 0.19 17.01 17.22
C GLY A 22 -0.19 16.62 15.79
N PHE A 23 -0.10 17.55 14.84
CA PHE A 23 -0.38 17.28 13.43
C PHE A 23 0.65 16.33 12.81
N ALA A 24 1.93 16.48 13.16
CA ALA A 24 2.99 15.55 12.75
C ALA A 24 2.76 14.14 13.30
N TYR A 25 2.31 14.00 14.54
CA TYR A 25 2.01 12.71 15.16
C TYR A 25 0.84 12.00 14.47
N ILE A 26 -0.23 12.75 14.18
CA ILE A 26 -1.42 12.22 13.46
C ILE A 26 -1.05 11.84 12.01
N LEU A 27 -0.21 12.62 11.35
CA LEU A 27 0.29 12.29 10.01
C LEU A 27 1.19 11.04 10.03
N GLN A 28 2.06 10.90 11.03
CA GLN A 28 2.94 9.74 11.19
C GLN A 28 2.16 8.45 11.52
N GLU A 29 1.11 8.54 12.34
CA GLU A 29 0.27 7.40 12.67
C GLU A 29 -0.56 6.93 11.45
N LYS A 30 -1.08 7.88 10.65
CA LYS A 30 -1.75 7.57 9.38
C LYS A 30 -0.80 6.98 8.34
N PHE A 31 0.40 7.53 8.22
CA PHE A 31 1.45 7.02 7.33
C PHE A 31 1.83 5.57 7.69
N SER A 32 1.99 5.28 8.98
CA SER A 32 2.32 3.94 9.46
C SER A 32 1.21 2.92 9.18
N ARG A 33 -0.06 3.31 9.30
CA ARG A 33 -1.20 2.41 9.04
C ARG A 33 -1.34 2.06 7.56
N GLN A 34 -1.21 3.04 6.65
CA GLN A 34 -1.34 2.79 5.20
C GLN A 34 -0.15 2.06 4.58
N GLN A 35 1.09 2.35 5.02
CA GLN A 35 2.25 1.59 4.57
C GLN A 35 2.19 0.14 5.06
N SER A 36 1.50 -0.11 6.19
CA SER A 36 1.23 -1.48 6.67
C SER A 36 0.19 -2.23 5.82
N ASP A 37 -0.67 -1.52 5.07
CA ASP A 37 -1.85 -2.16 4.49
C ASP A 37 -1.51 -3.15 3.37
N PHE A 38 -0.45 -2.92 2.61
CA PHE A 38 0.00 -3.84 1.56
C PHE A 38 1.37 -4.47 1.84
N ALA A 39 1.98 -4.17 2.99
CA ALA A 39 3.29 -4.71 3.36
C ALA A 39 3.30 -6.25 3.37
N ASN A 40 2.20 -6.88 3.82
CA ASN A 40 2.11 -8.33 3.85
C ASN A 40 2.06 -8.94 2.44
N ILE A 41 1.30 -8.33 1.52
CA ILE A 41 1.23 -8.78 0.12
C ILE A 41 2.60 -8.67 -0.56
N ASN A 42 3.32 -7.55 -0.36
CA ASN A 42 4.66 -7.38 -0.90
C ASN A 42 5.64 -8.44 -0.37
N LYS A 43 5.54 -8.78 0.92
CA LYS A 43 6.34 -9.85 1.55
C LYS A 43 6.02 -11.21 0.94
N LEU A 44 4.74 -11.54 0.78
CA LEU A 44 4.30 -12.80 0.18
C LEU A 44 4.74 -12.92 -1.28
N LEU A 45 4.61 -11.84 -2.07
CA LEU A 45 5.09 -11.80 -3.45
C LEU A 45 6.61 -12.02 -3.57
N PHE A 46 7.38 -11.51 -2.61
CA PHE A 46 8.83 -11.77 -2.54
C PHE A 46 9.12 -13.25 -2.23
N VAL A 47 8.41 -13.84 -1.25
CA VAL A 47 8.55 -15.27 -0.91
C VAL A 47 8.17 -16.15 -2.09
N PHE A 48 7.03 -15.87 -2.72
CA PHE A 48 6.56 -16.54 -3.94
C PHE A 48 7.58 -16.48 -5.06
N SER A 49 8.16 -15.29 -5.31
CA SER A 49 9.24 -15.12 -6.28
C SER A 49 10.43 -16.03 -5.99
N ARG A 50 10.85 -16.12 -4.72
CA ARG A 50 11.97 -16.96 -4.30
C ARG A 50 11.66 -18.45 -4.50
N GLN A 51 10.47 -18.91 -4.15
CA GLN A 51 10.07 -20.31 -4.32
C GLN A 51 10.00 -20.70 -5.81
N CYS A 52 9.41 -19.86 -6.66
CA CYS A 52 9.47 -20.03 -8.11
C CYS A 52 10.92 -20.01 -8.64
N ASN A 53 11.82 -19.26 -7.98
CA ASN A 53 13.23 -19.26 -8.33
C ASN A 53 13.96 -20.55 -7.97
N LEU A 54 13.56 -21.19 -6.88
CA LEU A 54 14.10 -22.44 -6.36
C LEU A 54 13.36 -23.69 -6.87
N GLU A 55 12.38 -23.52 -7.76
CA GLU A 55 11.57 -24.61 -8.31
C GLU A 55 10.74 -25.36 -7.24
N GLN A 56 10.46 -24.66 -6.14
CA GLN A 56 9.60 -25.09 -5.03
C GLN A 56 8.13 -24.86 -5.39
N VAL A 57 7.56 -25.78 -6.17
CA VAL A 57 6.23 -25.62 -6.78
C VAL A 57 5.11 -25.66 -5.74
N GLU A 58 5.15 -26.63 -4.82
CA GLU A 58 4.11 -26.81 -3.81
C GLU A 58 4.06 -25.58 -2.88
N GLU A 59 5.22 -25.13 -2.40
CA GLU A 59 5.31 -23.96 -1.54
C GLU A 59 4.93 -22.67 -2.27
N ALA A 60 5.22 -22.58 -3.57
CA ALA A 60 4.76 -21.46 -4.40
C ALA A 60 3.23 -21.46 -4.57
N ILE A 61 2.60 -22.63 -4.69
CA ILE A 61 1.13 -22.75 -4.75
C ILE A 61 0.51 -22.30 -3.42
N ASP A 62 1.02 -22.79 -2.30
CA ASP A 62 0.52 -22.40 -0.98
C ASP A 62 0.66 -20.89 -0.76
N THR A 63 1.83 -20.33 -1.09
CA THR A 63 2.08 -18.88 -0.96
C THR A 63 1.19 -18.08 -1.91
N PHE A 64 0.87 -18.59 -3.10
CA PHE A 64 -0.08 -17.94 -4.00
C PHE A 64 -1.50 -17.90 -3.42
N LEU A 65 -1.95 -18.99 -2.79
CA LEU A 65 -3.25 -19.01 -2.10
C LEU A 65 -3.29 -18.00 -0.94
N GLU A 66 -2.21 -17.88 -0.17
CA GLU A 66 -2.09 -16.84 0.87
C GLU A 66 -2.18 -15.43 0.29
N ILE A 67 -1.52 -15.17 -0.85
CA ILE A 67 -1.62 -13.88 -1.56
C ILE A 67 -3.07 -13.60 -1.94
N GLN A 68 -3.79 -14.59 -2.49
CA GLN A 68 -5.20 -14.44 -2.88
C GLN A 68 -6.08 -14.09 -1.68
N GLN A 69 -5.92 -14.82 -0.56
CA GLN A 69 -6.70 -14.58 0.66
C GLN A 69 -6.43 -13.19 1.26
N GLU A 70 -5.17 -12.77 1.34
CA GLU A 70 -4.83 -11.44 1.82
C GLU A 70 -5.36 -10.35 0.89
N TRP A 71 -5.35 -10.60 -0.42
CA TRP A 71 -5.92 -9.68 -1.39
C TRP A 71 -7.43 -9.52 -1.21
N GLU A 72 -8.18 -10.63 -1.15
CA GLU A 72 -9.64 -10.63 -0.93
C GLU A 72 -10.01 -9.95 0.39
N ARG A 73 -9.24 -10.22 1.45
CA ARG A 73 -9.42 -9.56 2.74
C ARG A 73 -9.27 -8.04 2.62
N LYS A 74 -8.30 -7.57 1.84
CA LYS A 74 -8.13 -6.13 1.56
C LYS A 74 -9.31 -5.60 0.74
N ASP A 75 -9.74 -6.29 -0.30
CA ASP A 75 -10.91 -5.88 -1.09
C ASP A 75 -12.18 -5.71 -0.21
N VAL A 76 -12.42 -6.60 0.74
CA VAL A 76 -13.54 -6.48 1.69
C VAL A 76 -13.39 -5.27 2.63
N LEU A 77 -12.17 -4.96 3.07
CA LEU A 77 -11.91 -3.82 3.95
C LEU A 77 -12.04 -2.48 3.20
N PHE A 78 -11.55 -2.42 1.96
CA PHE A 78 -11.58 -1.21 1.14
C PHE A 78 -12.96 -0.93 0.54
N SER A 79 -13.73 -1.95 0.15
CA SER A 79 -15.12 -1.78 -0.32
C SER A 79 -16.06 -1.18 0.74
N ARG A 80 -15.73 -1.31 2.02
CA ARG A 80 -16.44 -0.65 3.13
C ARG A 80 -16.06 0.81 3.32
N SER A 81 -14.93 1.25 2.76
CA SER A 81 -14.52 2.66 2.74
C SER A 81 -15.10 3.32 1.48
N SER A 82 -16.00 4.28 1.67
CA SER A 82 -16.89 4.86 0.65
C SER A 82 -16.23 5.75 -0.42
N SER A 83 -15.00 5.46 -0.84
CA SER A 83 -14.33 6.15 -1.94
C SER A 83 -14.12 5.18 -3.11
N PRO A 84 -14.83 5.36 -4.24
CA PRO A 84 -14.64 4.53 -5.42
C PRO A 84 -13.35 4.97 -6.10
N THR A 85 -12.20 4.46 -5.66
CA THR A 85 -10.99 4.53 -6.46
C THR A 85 -11.17 3.56 -7.62
N LEU A 86 -11.54 4.11 -8.78
CA LEU A 86 -11.89 3.40 -10.01
C LEU A 86 -10.78 2.47 -10.57
N ASP A 87 -9.56 2.52 -10.04
CA ASP A 87 -8.41 1.73 -10.49
C ASP A 87 -8.11 0.50 -9.61
N TYR A 88 -8.92 0.26 -8.57
CA TYR A 88 -8.64 -0.62 -7.44
C TYR A 88 -8.66 -2.13 -7.75
N TYR A 89 -7.88 -2.63 -8.71
CA TYR A 89 -7.71 -4.09 -8.83
C TYR A 89 -6.46 -4.52 -9.62
N PRO A 90 -5.57 -5.31 -9.02
CA PRO A 90 -4.72 -6.25 -9.75
C PRO A 90 -5.40 -7.61 -9.90
N SER A 91 -6.74 -7.73 -9.90
CA SER A 91 -7.43 -9.02 -10.11
C SER A 91 -6.97 -9.68 -11.40
N ASP A 92 -6.86 -8.89 -12.47
CA ASP A 92 -6.32 -9.38 -13.74
C ASP A 92 -4.86 -9.86 -13.61
N SER A 93 -4.06 -9.17 -12.80
CA SER A 93 -2.66 -9.52 -12.56
C SER A 93 -2.52 -10.76 -11.69
N LEU A 94 -3.32 -10.91 -10.64
CA LEU A 94 -3.38 -12.09 -9.78
C LEU A 94 -3.92 -13.30 -10.53
N LYS A 95 -4.95 -13.11 -11.36
CA LYS A 95 -5.47 -14.15 -12.25
C LYS A 95 -4.40 -14.64 -13.22
N ARG A 96 -3.71 -13.72 -13.89
CA ARG A 96 -2.57 -14.06 -14.77
C ARG A 96 -1.46 -14.76 -14.00
N LEU A 97 -1.17 -14.33 -12.77
CA LEU A 97 -0.17 -14.98 -11.93
C LEU A 97 -0.55 -16.44 -11.64
N GLY A 98 -1.82 -16.72 -11.35
CA GLY A 98 -2.34 -18.08 -11.18
C GLY A 98 -2.25 -18.92 -12.46
N GLU A 99 -2.61 -18.36 -13.61
CA GLU A 99 -2.47 -19.04 -14.91
C GLU A 99 -1.00 -19.40 -15.21
N LEU A 100 -0.08 -18.47 -14.94
CA LEU A 100 1.36 -18.69 -15.09
C LEU A 100 1.88 -19.74 -14.12
N LEU A 101 1.37 -19.76 -12.89
CA LEU A 101 1.71 -20.78 -11.90
C LEU A 101 1.26 -22.18 -12.32
N LEU A 102 0.09 -22.31 -12.96
CA LEU A 102 -0.37 -23.58 -13.54
C LEU A 102 0.52 -24.07 -14.69
N VAL A 103 1.10 -23.16 -15.47
CA VAL A 103 2.07 -23.52 -16.51
C VAL A 103 3.42 -23.92 -15.88
N PHE A 104 3.84 -23.17 -14.86
CA PHE A 104 5.07 -23.43 -14.12
C PHE A 104 5.02 -24.77 -13.37
N SER A 105 3.89 -25.12 -12.75
CA SER A 105 3.75 -26.40 -12.03
C SER A 105 3.87 -27.62 -12.93
N LYS A 106 3.50 -27.50 -14.21
CA LYS A 106 3.69 -28.55 -15.23
C LYS A 106 5.13 -28.63 -15.73
N SER A 107 5.91 -27.56 -15.62
CA SER A 107 7.29 -27.50 -16.10
C SER A 107 8.10 -26.48 -15.29
N PRO A 108 8.60 -26.85 -14.09
CA PRO A 108 9.24 -25.92 -13.16
C PRO A 108 10.56 -25.32 -13.70
N THR A 109 11.23 -26.05 -14.60
CA THR A 109 12.46 -25.60 -15.28
C THR A 109 12.19 -24.63 -16.44
N ASN A 110 10.92 -24.30 -16.73
CA ASN A 110 10.54 -23.40 -17.82
C ASN A 110 10.91 -21.94 -17.49
N LYS A 111 12.07 -21.52 -18.01
CA LYS A 111 12.58 -20.15 -17.86
C LYS A 111 11.62 -19.07 -18.36
N SER A 112 10.85 -19.34 -19.42
CA SER A 112 9.89 -18.38 -19.97
C SER A 112 8.72 -18.14 -18.99
N ALA A 113 8.17 -19.21 -18.42
CA ALA A 113 7.12 -19.11 -17.41
C ALA A 113 7.62 -18.31 -16.19
N LYS A 114 8.82 -18.65 -15.70
CA LYS A 114 9.47 -17.95 -14.58
C LYS A 114 9.67 -16.45 -14.83
N ILE A 115 10.14 -16.07 -16.02
CA ILE A 115 10.30 -14.65 -16.39
C ILE A 115 8.94 -13.94 -16.38
N LYS A 116 7.90 -14.55 -16.95
CA LYS A 116 6.55 -13.97 -16.97
C LYS A 116 5.98 -13.80 -15.56
N ILE A 117 6.20 -14.78 -14.67
CA ILE A 117 5.85 -14.68 -13.25
C ILE A 117 6.53 -13.46 -12.63
N MET A 118 7.84 -13.28 -12.84
CA MET A 118 8.57 -12.12 -12.29
C MET A 118 8.06 -10.78 -12.85
N GLN A 119 7.68 -10.72 -14.12
CA GLN A 119 7.09 -9.53 -14.72
C GLN A 119 5.74 -9.18 -14.11
N GLU A 120 4.90 -10.18 -13.88
CA GLU A 120 3.57 -9.97 -13.28
C GLU A 120 3.67 -9.55 -11.81
N ILE A 121 4.60 -10.11 -11.03
CA ILE A 121 4.89 -9.64 -9.66
C ILE A 121 5.26 -8.16 -9.64
N LYS A 122 6.13 -7.72 -10.58
CA LYS A 122 6.49 -6.30 -10.71
C LYS A 122 5.28 -5.42 -11.05
N SER A 123 4.38 -5.91 -11.91
CA SER A 123 3.14 -5.24 -12.26
C SER A 123 2.23 -5.05 -11.03
N ILE A 124 2.08 -6.10 -10.21
CA ILE A 124 1.30 -6.04 -8.97
C ILE A 124 1.91 -5.03 -8.00
N ASN A 125 3.22 -5.11 -7.74
CA ASN A 125 3.90 -4.15 -6.86
C ASN A 125 3.74 -2.70 -7.34
N ALA A 126 3.91 -2.45 -8.65
CA ALA A 126 3.76 -1.11 -9.21
C ALA A 126 2.33 -0.56 -9.06
N LYS A 127 1.31 -1.42 -9.14
CA LYS A 127 -0.08 -1.04 -8.86
C LYS A 127 -0.28 -0.72 -7.39
N VAL A 128 0.21 -1.58 -6.49
CA VAL A 128 0.18 -1.37 -5.03
C VAL A 128 0.84 -0.04 -4.64
N ASP A 129 2.03 0.25 -5.17
CA ASP A 129 2.76 1.49 -4.86
C ASP A 129 2.01 2.75 -5.31
N ARG A 130 1.31 2.69 -6.46
CA ARG A 130 0.45 3.80 -6.92
C ARG A 130 -0.73 4.07 -5.97
N PHE A 131 -1.27 3.04 -5.31
CA PHE A 131 -2.32 3.25 -4.30
C PHE A 131 -1.78 3.97 -3.08
N THR A 132 -0.62 3.56 -2.60
CA THR A 132 0.06 4.23 -1.48
C THR A 132 0.25 5.73 -1.80
N LEU A 133 0.76 6.05 -2.99
CA LEU A 133 1.04 7.43 -3.43
C LEU A 133 -0.22 8.26 -3.77
N SER A 134 -1.28 7.67 -4.32
CA SER A 134 -2.51 8.41 -4.68
C SER A 134 -3.33 8.83 -3.45
N SER A 135 -3.23 8.08 -2.36
CA SER A 135 -3.83 8.42 -1.08
C SER A 135 -3.15 9.64 -0.39
N GLU A 136 -1.87 9.91 -0.69
CA GLU A 136 -1.15 11.07 -0.21
C GLU A 136 -1.69 12.37 -0.81
N LYS A 137 -2.03 12.37 -2.11
CA LYS A 137 -2.50 13.57 -2.83
C LYS A 137 -3.90 14.02 -2.41
N THR A 138 -4.82 13.08 -2.13
CA THR A 138 -6.20 13.41 -1.73
C THR A 138 -6.29 13.99 -0.31
N SER A 139 -5.33 13.67 0.56
CA SER A 139 -5.25 14.21 1.92
C SER A 139 -4.86 15.70 1.94
N HIS A 140 -4.09 16.17 0.95
CA HIS A 140 -3.68 17.57 0.87
C HIS A 140 -4.73 18.52 0.27
N THR A 141 -5.70 18.02 -0.50
CA THR A 141 -6.71 18.90 -1.15
C THR A 141 -7.86 19.28 -0.21
N LYS A 142 -8.18 18.47 0.80
CA LYS A 142 -9.30 18.77 1.73
C LYS A 142 -9.00 19.91 2.73
N GLN A 143 -7.75 20.31 2.93
CA GLN A 143 -7.41 21.41 3.84
C GLN A 143 -7.60 22.82 3.25
N LYS A 144 -7.92 22.96 1.97
CA LYS A 144 -8.00 24.29 1.31
C LYS A 144 -9.41 24.86 1.14
N LYS A 145 -10.45 24.25 1.74
CA LYS A 145 -11.85 24.63 1.50
C LYS A 145 -12.66 25.10 2.72
N GLU A 146 -12.00 25.38 3.84
CA GLU A 146 -12.63 26.05 4.99
C GLU A 146 -11.87 27.36 5.30
N GLU A 147 -12.09 28.37 4.47
CA GLU A 147 -11.83 29.76 4.84
C GLU A 147 -13.20 30.47 4.77
N PRO A 148 -13.87 30.72 5.91
CA PRO A 148 -15.09 31.51 5.93
C PRO A 148 -14.75 32.98 5.66
N ARG A 149 -15.58 33.62 4.84
CA ARG A 149 -15.54 35.06 4.53
C ARG A 149 -15.73 35.93 5.77
#